data_AF-A0A5S3YMY9-F1
#
_entry.id   AF-A0A5S3YMY9-F1
#
_cell.length_a   1.000
_cell.length_b   1.000
_cell.length_c   1.000
_cell.angle_alpha   90.00
_cell.angle_beta   90.00
_cell.angle_gamma   90.00
#
_symmetry.space_group_name_H-M   'P 1'
#
loop_
_entity.id
_entity.type
_entity.pdbx_description
1 polymer ?
#
loop_
_entity_poly.entity_id
_entity_poly.type
_entity_poly.pdbx_seq_one_letter_code
_entity_poly.pdbx_strand_id
1 'polypeptide(L)'
;DKTGQHDISQLRSLQDWFLKYELQAVSGVSEVAAIGGMVKQYQVQVDPDKLRAYGISLAQVQLAIARGNQETGASVVEMAEAEYMVTATGYIKNV
;
A
#
# COMPACT_ATOMS: atom_id res chain seq x y z
N ASP A 1 -13.95 -13.95 14.53
CA ASP A 1 -15.27 -13.92 13.91
C ASP A 1 -15.91 -15.30 14.07
N LYS A 2 -17.08 -15.41 14.73
CA LYS A 2 -17.81 -16.69 14.87
C LYS A 2 -18.70 -16.97 13.65
N THR A 3 -18.87 -15.99 12.76
CA THR A 3 -19.70 -16.09 11.55
C THR A 3 -18.92 -16.58 10.33
N GLY A 4 -17.58 -16.52 10.36
CA GLY A 4 -16.70 -16.99 9.29
C GLY A 4 -16.79 -16.16 8.00
N GLN A 5 -17.35 -14.95 8.05
CA GLN A 5 -17.53 -14.09 6.89
C GLN A 5 -16.27 -13.29 6.55
N HIS A 6 -15.32 -13.22 7.49
CA HIS A 6 -14.04 -12.54 7.28
C HIS A 6 -12.86 -13.49 7.40
N ASP A 7 -11.94 -13.38 6.43
CA ASP A 7 -10.66 -14.07 6.52
C ASP A 7 -9.72 -13.40 7.55
N ILE A 8 -8.66 -14.11 7.92
CA ILE A 8 -7.67 -13.65 8.91
C ILE A 8 -6.92 -12.37 8.48
N SER A 9 -6.89 -12.05 7.19
CA SER A 9 -6.25 -10.84 6.67
C SER A 9 -7.16 -9.63 6.79
N GLN A 10 -8.45 -9.80 6.52
CA GLN A 10 -9.45 -8.76 6.70
C GLN A 10 -9.59 -8.39 8.19
N LEU A 11 -9.61 -9.38 9.08
CA LEU A 11 -9.64 -9.13 10.52
C LEU A 11 -8.37 -8.42 11.02
N ARG A 12 -7.21 -8.78 10.48
CA ARG A 12 -5.95 -8.10 10.81
C ARG A 12 -5.93 -6.66 10.29
N SER A 13 -6.43 -6.42 9.07
CA SER A 13 -6.57 -5.07 8.53
C SER A 13 -7.52 -4.22 9.37
N LEU A 14 -8.65 -4.76 9.83
CA LEU A 14 -9.57 -4.06 10.73
C LEU A 14 -8.89 -3.70 12.07
N GLN A 15 -8.13 -4.63 12.65
CA GLN A 15 -7.38 -4.38 13.87
C GLN A 15 -6.36 -3.25 13.69
N ASP A 16 -5.55 -3.31 12.64
CA ASP A 16 -4.42 -2.41 12.44
C ASP A 16 -4.86 -0.99 12.01
N TRP A 17 -5.92 -0.88 11.20
CA TRP A 17 -6.33 0.38 10.58
C TRP A 17 -7.55 1.04 11.20
N PHE A 18 -8.27 0.36 12.10
CA PHE A 18 -9.42 0.93 12.79
C PHE A 18 -9.28 0.80 14.30
N LEU A 19 -9.31 -0.44 14.83
CA LEU A 19 -9.39 -0.68 16.27
C LEU A 19 -8.18 -0.12 17.04
N LYS A 20 -6.97 -0.25 16.47
CA LYS A 20 -5.75 0.29 17.07
C LYS A 20 -5.86 1.79 17.33
N TYR A 21 -6.29 2.58 16.34
CA TYR A 21 -6.38 4.04 16.46
C TYR A 21 -7.47 4.47 17.45
N GLU A 22 -8.64 3.84 17.41
CA GLU A 22 -9.73 4.11 18.34
C GLU A 22 -9.32 3.85 19.81
N LEU A 23 -8.61 2.75 20.07
CA LEU A 23 -8.20 2.38 21.42
C LEU A 23 -7.00 3.21 21.91
N GLN A 24 -6.08 3.61 21.03
CA GLN A 24 -4.96 4.49 21.39
C GLN A 24 -5.40 5.91 21.75
N ALA A 25 -6.57 6.35 21.29
CA ALA A 25 -7.12 7.67 21.64
C ALA A 25 -7.65 7.75 23.08
N VAL A 26 -7.80 6.62 23.78
CA VAL A 26 -8.32 6.58 25.16
C VAL A 26 -7.23 7.02 26.15
N SER A 27 -7.58 7.96 27.04
CA SER A 27 -6.67 8.46 28.07
C SER A 27 -6.13 7.33 28.96
N GLY A 28 -4.82 7.31 29.17
CA GLY A 28 -4.13 6.29 29.95
C GLY A 28 -3.66 5.06 29.15
N VAL A 29 -3.94 4.98 27.84
CA VAL A 29 -3.43 3.92 26.97
C VAL A 29 -2.08 4.35 26.37
N SER A 30 -1.03 3.56 26.64
CA SER A 30 0.31 3.82 26.07
C SER A 30 0.52 3.17 24.70
N GLU A 31 0.02 1.95 24.50
CA GLU A 31 0.13 1.23 23.23
C GLU A 31 -0.96 0.16 23.07
N VAL A 32 -1.36 -0.09 21.82
CA VAL A 32 -2.22 -1.21 21.44
C VAL A 32 -1.46 -2.08 20.46
N ALA A 33 -1.03 -3.26 20.92
CA ALA A 33 -0.30 -4.23 20.11
C ALA A 33 -1.25 -5.29 19.52
N ALA A 34 -1.07 -5.60 18.23
CA ALA A 34 -1.81 -6.68 17.57
C ALA A 34 -1.10 -8.02 17.83
N ILE A 35 -1.87 -9.06 18.19
CA ILE A 35 -1.37 -10.43 18.37
C ILE A 35 -2.00 -11.34 17.31
N GLY A 36 -1.18 -12.05 16.54
CA GLY A 36 -1.64 -12.96 15.49
C GLY A 36 -2.24 -12.25 14.26
N GLY A 37 -3.03 -12.98 13.47
CA GLY A 37 -3.60 -12.50 12.19
C GLY A 37 -2.58 -12.49 11.04
N MET A 38 -3.06 -12.34 9.80
CA MET A 38 -2.21 -12.31 8.60
C MET A 38 -2.18 -10.90 8.03
N VAL A 39 -1.00 -10.32 7.86
CA VAL A 39 -0.88 -9.03 7.17
C VAL A 39 -1.06 -9.26 5.67
N LYS A 40 -1.99 -8.55 5.04
CA LYS A 40 -2.20 -8.63 3.58
C LYS A 40 -0.94 -8.17 2.85
N GLN A 41 -0.45 -8.98 1.93
CA GLN A 41 0.75 -8.72 1.15
C GLN A 41 0.49 -9.00 -0.34
N TYR A 42 1.02 -8.14 -1.21
CA TYR A 42 1.05 -8.37 -2.65
C TYR A 42 2.40 -8.99 -3.02
N GLN A 43 2.41 -10.28 -3.36
CA GLN A 43 3.63 -11.00 -3.68
C GLN A 43 3.81 -11.09 -5.20
N VAL A 44 4.90 -10.50 -5.70
CA VAL A 44 5.28 -10.62 -7.11
C VAL A 44 6.17 -11.84 -7.29
N GLN A 45 5.61 -12.91 -7.85
CA GLN A 45 6.36 -14.14 -8.16
C GLN A 45 6.84 -14.09 -9.61
N VAL A 46 8.16 -14.05 -9.79
CA VAL A 46 8.78 -14.00 -11.12
C VAL A 46 9.07 -15.40 -11.66
N ASP A 47 8.94 -15.55 -12.98
CA ASP A 47 9.28 -16.77 -13.70
C ASP A 47 10.71 -16.63 -14.30
N PRO A 48 11.70 -17.44 -13.86
CA PRO A 48 13.07 -17.36 -14.34
C PRO A 48 13.23 -17.60 -15.85
N ASP A 49 12.37 -18.42 -16.45
CA ASP A 49 12.46 -18.73 -17.87
C ASP A 49 11.97 -17.54 -18.71
N LYS A 50 10.93 -16.84 -18.23
CA LYS A 50 10.47 -15.58 -18.84
C LYS A 50 11.52 -14.48 -18.70
N LEU A 51 12.14 -14.34 -17.53
CA LEU A 51 13.22 -13.37 -17.32
C LEU A 51 14.34 -13.56 -18.35
N ARG A 52 14.75 -14.81 -18.57
CA ARG A 52 15.76 -15.16 -19.56
C ARG A 52 15.29 -14.88 -20.99
N ALA A 53 14.07 -15.29 -21.34
CA ALA A 53 13.51 -15.10 -22.68
C ALA A 53 13.41 -13.62 -23.06
N TYR A 54 13.10 -12.74 -22.11
CA TYR A 54 13.02 -11.29 -22.32
C TYR A 54 14.35 -10.55 -22.06
N GLY A 55 15.40 -11.24 -21.62
CA GLY A 55 16.67 -10.61 -21.26
C GLY A 55 16.56 -9.64 -20.09
N ILE A 56 15.60 -9.84 -19.19
CA ILE A 56 15.32 -8.98 -18.03
C ILE A 56 15.91 -9.63 -16.78
N SER A 57 16.72 -8.88 -16.05
CA SER A 57 17.22 -9.28 -14.73
C SER A 57 16.17 -9.11 -13.63
N LEU A 58 16.31 -9.89 -12.56
CA LEU A 58 15.49 -9.72 -11.35
C LEU A 58 15.60 -8.30 -10.77
N ALA A 59 16.80 -7.71 -10.79
CA ALA A 59 17.03 -6.35 -10.30
C ALA A 59 16.25 -5.29 -11.09
N GLN A 60 16.09 -5.47 -12.40
CA GLN A 60 15.28 -4.57 -13.24
C GLN A 60 13.79 -4.67 -12.87
N VAL A 61 13.27 -5.86 -12.58
CA VAL A 61 11.88 -6.03 -12.11
C VAL A 61 11.67 -5.32 -10.77
N GLN A 62 12.58 -5.50 -9.82
CA GLN A 62 12.52 -4.82 -8.52
C GLN A 62 12.52 -3.29 -8.67
N LEU A 63 13.43 -2.77 -9.49
CA LEU A 63 13.54 -1.33 -9.75
C LEU A 63 12.29 -0.77 -10.44
N ALA A 64 11.72 -1.52 -11.39
CA ALA A 64 10.51 -1.12 -12.10
C ALA A 64 9.31 -1.02 -11.14
N ILE A 65 9.12 -2.01 -10.27
CA ILE A 65 8.05 -1.99 -9.26
C ILE A 65 8.24 -0.81 -8.30
N ALA A 66 9.46 -0.59 -7.80
CA ALA A 66 9.75 0.50 -6.86
C ALA A 66 9.48 1.88 -7.47
N ARG A 67 9.78 2.08 -8.75
CA ARG A 67 9.53 3.34 -9.48
C ARG A 67 8.06 3.51 -9.87
N GLY A 68 7.35 2.42 -10.13
CA GLY A 68 5.97 2.44 -10.62
C GLY A 68 4.89 2.65 -9.56
N ASN A 69 5.25 2.86 -8.29
CA ASN A 69 4.30 3.02 -7.19
C ASN A 69 4.53 4.34 -6.42
N GLN A 70 4.55 5.46 -7.14
CA GLN A 70 4.84 6.78 -6.57
C GLN A 70 3.92 7.84 -7.17
N GLU A 71 3.55 8.84 -6.36
CA GLU A 71 2.91 10.07 -6.83
C GLU A 71 3.90 11.22 -6.80
N THR A 72 3.74 12.20 -7.69
CA THR A 72 4.63 13.36 -7.77
C THR A 72 3.83 14.64 -7.95
N GLY A 73 4.08 15.64 -7.10
CA GLY A 73 3.57 16.99 -7.27
C GLY A 73 4.44 17.78 -8.24
N ALA A 74 3.82 18.49 -9.17
CA ALA A 74 4.48 19.26 -10.24
C ALA A 74 4.31 20.78 -10.05
N SER A 75 4.15 21.24 -8.80
CA SER A 75 3.88 22.64 -8.42
C SER A 75 2.48 23.12 -8.84
N VAL A 76 2.27 24.43 -8.90
CA VAL A 76 1.02 25.08 -9.30
C VAL A 76 1.16 25.78 -10.65
N VAL A 77 0.06 25.89 -11.39
CA VAL A 77 -0.06 26.73 -12.59
C VAL A 77 -1.09 27.81 -12.31
N GLU A 78 -0.73 29.07 -12.53
CA GLU A 78 -1.64 30.21 -12.38
C GLU A 78 -2.43 30.42 -13.67
N MET A 79 -3.76 30.41 -13.57
CA MET A 79 -4.67 30.69 -14.68
C MET A 79 -5.87 31.48 -14.19
N ALA A 80 -6.16 32.62 -14.83
CA ALA A 80 -7.30 33.48 -14.52
C ALA A 80 -7.38 33.84 -13.01
N GLU A 81 -6.26 34.29 -12.43
CA GLU A 81 -6.14 34.69 -11.02
C GLU A 81 -6.40 33.54 -10.01
N ALA A 82 -6.34 32.28 -10.47
CA ALA A 82 -6.43 31.09 -9.63
C ALA A 82 -5.20 30.19 -9.79
N GLU A 83 -4.76 29.57 -8.69
CA GLU A 83 -3.67 28.58 -8.68
C GLU A 83 -4.24 27.15 -8.79
N TYR A 84 -3.77 26.41 -9.79
CA TYR A 84 -4.12 25.00 -9.99
C TYR A 84 -2.96 24.12 -9.60
N MET A 85 -3.15 23.28 -8.59
CA MET A 85 -2.15 22.28 -8.20
C MET A 85 -2.02 21.20 -9.27
N VAL A 86 -0.81 21.00 -9.77
CA VAL A 86 -0.48 19.95 -10.73
C VAL A 86 0.00 18.73 -9.95
N THR A 87 -0.74 17.62 -10.06
CA THR A 87 -0.37 16.34 -9.45
C THR A 87 -0.36 15.23 -10.50
N ALA A 88 0.67 14.39 -10.45
CA ALA A 88 0.75 13.16 -11.22
C ALA A 88 0.50 11.98 -10.28
N THR A 89 -0.55 11.21 -10.56
CA THR A 89 -0.90 10.00 -9.80
C THR A 89 -0.15 8.79 -10.32
N GLY A 90 0.22 7.86 -9.45
CA GLY A 90 1.00 6.66 -9.80
C GLY A 90 1.01 5.58 -8.72
N TYR A 91 0.12 5.66 -7.72
CA TYR A 91 -0.06 4.55 -6.78
C TYR A 91 -0.75 3.36 -7.45
N ILE A 92 -0.26 2.16 -7.16
CA ILE A 92 -0.89 0.90 -7.54
C ILE A 92 -2.15 0.73 -6.69
N LYS A 93 -3.32 0.82 -7.32
CA LYS A 93 -4.61 0.73 -6.62
C LYS A 93 -5.17 -0.68 -6.59
N ASN A 94 -5.05 -1.41 -7.70
CA ASN A 94 -5.58 -2.76 -7.88
C ASN A 94 -4.51 -3.64 -8.54
N VAL A 95 -4.32 -4.84 -8.00
CA VAL A 95 -3.50 -5.93 -8.55
C VAL A 95 -4.37 -7.17 -8.59
#